data_AF-A0A2K3LQT4-F1
#
_entry.id   AF-A0A2K3LQT4-F1
#
_cell.length_a   1.000
_cell.length_b   1.000
_cell.length_c   1.000
_cell.angle_alpha   90.00
_cell.angle_beta   90.00
_cell.angle_gamma   90.00
#
_symmetry.space_group_name_H-M   'P 1'
#
loop_
_entity.id
_entity.type
_entity.pdbx_description
1 polymer ?
#
loop_
_entity_poly.entity_id
_entity_poly.type
_entity_poly.pdbx_seq_one_letter_code
_entity_poly.pdbx_strand_id
1 'polypeptide(L)'
;MILIPSVATERASTKFVFTHFNADNGNGINSRPYMFLLGLLMSQYTLSGYDASAHMTEETKGADKNGPKGIISAVGISIIVGWGYIIGITYAVTDIPSLLSENNDAGGYAIAEIFYQAFKSRYGNGVGGIICLGIIAVAIFFCGMSTVTSNSRMAYAFSRDGAMPFSYLWHKVNKQDVPIYAVWLSVSISFCMALTSLGSLVAFQAMVSIAVIDLYIAYALPIFFRVTLARKSFVQGPFNLGRYGIIVGWIAVIWVVIISILFSLPVAYPITIETLNYTPVALG
;
A
#
# COMPACT_ATOMS: atom_id res chain seq x y z
N MET A 1 -1.90 17.78 1.32
CA MET A 1 -0.60 18.47 1.44
C MET A 1 -0.71 19.87 2.04
N ILE A 2 -1.46 20.79 1.44
CA ILE A 2 -1.46 22.20 1.88
C ILE A 2 -2.38 22.44 3.09
N LEU A 3 -3.47 21.67 3.16
CA LEU A 3 -4.58 21.98 4.07
C LEU A 3 -4.19 21.86 5.54
N ILE A 4 -3.57 20.75 5.97
CA ILE A 4 -3.15 20.57 7.37
C ILE A 4 -2.17 21.66 7.81
N PRO A 5 -1.04 21.93 7.11
CA PRO A 5 -0.16 23.04 7.49
C PRO A 5 -0.84 24.41 7.47
N SER A 6 -1.80 24.64 6.57
CA SER A 6 -2.50 25.92 6.47
C SER A 6 -3.52 26.15 7.59
N VAL A 7 -4.08 25.09 8.14
CA VAL A 7 -5.08 25.13 9.22
C VAL A 7 -4.44 25.01 10.59
N ALA A 8 -3.34 24.26 10.71
CA ALA A 8 -2.60 24.10 11.96
C ALA A 8 -2.09 25.44 12.49
N THR A 9 -2.62 25.85 13.65
CA THR A 9 -2.24 27.03 14.43
C THR A 9 -0.94 26.83 15.18
N GLU A 10 -0.75 25.64 15.74
CA GLU A 10 0.48 25.21 16.37
C GLU A 10 1.28 24.32 15.43
N ARG A 11 2.60 24.50 15.39
CA ARG A 11 3.50 23.76 14.52
C ARG A 11 4.71 23.26 15.29
N ALA A 12 5.09 22.02 15.04
CA ALA A 12 6.33 21.46 15.54
C ALA A 12 7.54 22.23 14.99
N SER A 13 8.62 22.28 15.76
CA SER A 13 9.86 22.92 15.30
C SER A 13 10.52 22.13 14.17
N THR A 14 11.18 22.81 13.23
CA THR A 14 11.95 22.14 12.15
C THR A 14 13.01 21.18 12.71
N LYS A 15 13.61 21.53 13.86
CA LYS A 15 14.54 20.64 14.56
C LYS A 15 13.84 19.35 14.98
N PHE A 16 12.64 19.43 15.56
CA PHE A 16 11.87 18.24 15.90
C PHE A 16 11.58 17.38 14.67
N VAL A 17 11.05 17.98 13.60
CA VAL A 17 10.65 17.27 12.37
C VAL A 17 11.78 16.46 11.75
N PHE A 18 13.02 16.97 11.75
CA PHE A 18 14.15 16.31 11.10
C PHE A 18 15.11 15.56 12.03
N THR A 19 15.06 15.78 13.34
CA THR A 19 16.04 15.20 14.27
C THR A 19 15.44 14.37 15.39
N HIS A 20 14.14 14.52 15.66
CA HIS A 20 13.50 13.76 16.73
C HIS A 20 13.14 12.36 16.23
N PHE A 21 13.67 11.35 16.92
CA PHE A 21 13.30 9.95 16.71
C PHE A 21 12.49 9.48 17.91
N ASN A 22 11.19 9.23 17.73
CA ASN A 22 10.36 8.73 18.80
C ASN A 22 10.69 7.25 19.08
N ALA A 23 11.34 6.98 20.21
CA ALA A 23 11.68 5.62 20.64
C ALA A 23 10.60 4.98 21.51
N ASP A 24 9.71 5.78 22.09
CA ASP A 24 8.59 5.32 22.90
C ASP A 24 7.40 5.00 21.99
N ASN A 25 7.35 3.74 21.55
CA ASN A 25 6.29 3.22 20.69
C ASN A 25 5.10 2.64 21.48
N GLY A 26 5.25 2.34 22.78
CA GLY A 26 4.21 1.64 23.55
C GLY A 26 4.01 0.18 23.14
N ASN A 27 4.72 -0.29 22.11
CA ASN A 27 4.70 -1.64 21.56
C ASN A 27 5.86 -2.52 22.07
N GLY A 28 6.58 -2.11 23.12
CA GLY A 28 7.65 -2.91 23.74
C GLY A 28 8.91 -3.12 22.88
N ILE A 29 9.05 -2.41 21.76
CA ILE A 29 10.23 -2.52 20.89
C ILE A 29 11.33 -1.56 21.37
N ASN A 30 12.45 -2.12 21.83
CA ASN A 30 13.56 -1.31 22.37
C ASN A 30 14.69 -1.03 21.36
N SER A 31 14.72 -1.73 20.22
CA SER A 31 15.79 -1.59 19.23
C SER A 31 15.50 -0.46 18.23
N ARG A 32 16.30 0.62 18.27
CA ARG A 32 16.19 1.75 17.33
C ARG A 32 16.35 1.35 15.85
N PRO A 33 17.34 0.52 15.47
CA PRO A 33 17.43 0.03 14.09
C PRO A 33 16.19 -0.74 13.65
N TYR A 34 15.60 -1.52 14.57
CA TYR A 34 14.40 -2.29 14.25
C TYR A 34 13.17 -1.39 14.05
N MET A 35 12.97 -0.39 14.91
CA MET A 35 11.93 0.62 14.72
C MET A 35 12.08 1.38 13.39
N PHE A 36 13.30 1.73 13.01
CA PHE A 36 13.57 2.37 11.73
C PHE A 36 13.16 1.47 10.55
N LEU A 37 13.50 0.19 10.59
CA LEU A 37 13.12 -0.78 9.56
C LEU A 37 11.61 -0.98 9.48
N LEU A 38 10.90 -1.01 10.63
CA LEU A 38 9.43 -1.07 10.65
C LEU A 38 8.80 0.17 10.02
N GLY A 39 9.40 1.36 10.20
CA GLY A 39 8.93 2.59 9.55
C GLY A 39 8.95 2.53 8.02
N LEU A 40 9.85 1.72 7.42
CA LEU A 40 9.89 1.51 5.96
C LEU A 40 8.65 0.78 5.43
N LEU A 41 8.01 -0.07 6.26
CA LEU A 41 6.84 -0.85 5.87
C LEU A 41 5.67 0.04 5.46
N MET A 42 5.48 1.18 6.15
CA MET A 42 4.40 2.13 5.82
C MET A 42 4.56 2.74 4.43
N SER A 43 5.80 3.10 4.06
CA SER A 43 6.11 3.56 2.71
C SER A 43 5.84 2.48 1.67
N GLN A 44 6.18 1.23 2.00
CA GLN A 44 5.99 0.09 1.10
C GLN A 44 4.51 -0.23 0.89
N TYR A 45 3.69 -0.06 1.92
CA TYR A 45 2.23 -0.22 1.84
C TYR A 45 1.58 0.84 0.94
N THR A 46 2.12 2.05 0.94
CA THR A 46 1.55 3.19 0.20
C THR A 46 1.93 3.17 -1.29
N LEU A 47 3.08 2.59 -1.64
CA LEU A 47 3.60 2.54 -3.01
C LEU A 47 3.26 1.24 -3.74
N SER A 48 2.01 0.76 -3.64
CA SER A 48 1.49 -0.37 -4.41
C SER A 48 0.63 0.08 -5.61
N GLY A 49 0.39 -0.81 -6.58
CA GLY A 49 -0.55 -0.57 -7.69
C GLY A 49 -0.03 0.38 -8.78
N TYR A 50 1.26 0.73 -8.76
CA TYR A 50 1.90 1.50 -9.84
C TYR A 50 1.86 0.80 -11.20
N ASP A 51 1.68 -0.52 -11.21
CA ASP A 51 1.49 -1.37 -12.38
C ASP A 51 0.06 -1.32 -12.94
N ALA A 52 -0.85 -0.54 -12.36
CA ALA A 52 -2.18 -0.27 -12.94
C ALA A 52 -2.08 0.18 -14.42
N SER A 53 -1.02 0.92 -14.78
CA SER A 53 -0.75 1.31 -16.17
C SER A 53 -0.46 0.12 -17.09
N ALA A 54 0.04 -1.00 -16.55
CA ALA A 54 0.24 -2.25 -17.28
C ALA A 54 -1.08 -3.01 -17.50
N HIS A 55 -2.00 -2.95 -16.54
CA HIS A 55 -3.30 -3.65 -16.64
C HIS A 55 -4.27 -2.99 -17.64
N MET A 56 -4.08 -1.71 -17.94
CA MET A 56 -4.86 -0.95 -18.94
C MET A 56 -4.11 -0.75 -20.26
N THR A 57 -3.12 -1.58 -20.58
CA THR A 57 -2.32 -1.41 -21.81
C THR A 57 -3.15 -1.55 -23.07
N GLU A 58 -4.19 -2.39 -23.07
CA GLU A 58 -5.08 -2.59 -24.23
C GLU A 58 -5.82 -1.30 -24.63
N GLU A 59 -6.06 -0.40 -23.67
CA GLU A 59 -6.72 0.89 -23.88
C GLU A 59 -5.72 2.05 -24.04
N THR A 60 -4.42 1.78 -23.84
CA THR A 60 -3.37 2.80 -23.85
C THR A 60 -2.81 3.00 -25.24
N LYS A 61 -2.94 4.21 -25.79
CA LYS A 61 -2.29 4.60 -27.05
C LYS A 61 -0.77 4.53 -26.90
N GLY A 62 -0.09 3.75 -27.73
CA GLY A 62 1.37 3.57 -27.65
C GLY A 62 1.82 2.90 -26.35
N ALA A 63 1.12 1.83 -25.95
CA ALA A 63 1.34 1.12 -24.69
C ALA A 63 2.79 0.65 -24.47
N ASP A 64 3.50 0.30 -25.54
CA ASP A 64 4.90 -0.12 -25.58
C ASP A 64 5.88 0.93 -25.01
N LYS A 65 5.56 2.22 -25.13
CA LYS A 65 6.34 3.34 -24.57
C LYS A 65 5.65 4.02 -23.40
N ASN A 66 4.34 4.18 -23.48
CA ASN A 66 3.57 4.94 -22.49
C ASN A 66 3.26 4.14 -21.23
N GLY A 67 3.15 2.81 -21.31
CA GLY A 67 3.00 1.95 -20.13
C GLY A 67 4.18 2.09 -19.16
N PRO A 68 5.42 1.83 -19.58
CA PRO A 68 6.60 1.98 -18.72
C PRO A 68 6.80 3.40 -18.18
N LYS A 69 6.54 4.43 -19.02
CA LYS A 69 6.59 5.83 -18.58
C LYS A 69 5.52 6.14 -17.53
N GLY A 70 4.31 5.60 -17.71
CA GLY A 70 3.21 5.72 -16.76
C GLY A 70 3.62 5.21 -15.38
N ILE A 71 4.16 4.00 -15.31
CA ILE A 71 4.66 3.39 -14.06
C ILE A 71 5.70 4.30 -13.38
N ILE A 72 6.73 4.73 -14.12
CA ILE A 72 7.82 5.55 -13.56
C ILE A 72 7.30 6.92 -13.09
N SER A 73 6.43 7.55 -13.89
CA SER A 73 5.84 8.84 -13.53
C SER A 73 4.93 8.73 -12.30
N ALA A 74 4.14 7.66 -12.19
CA ALA A 74 3.28 7.43 -11.02
C ALA A 74 4.12 7.29 -9.75
N VAL A 75 5.17 6.48 -9.78
CA VAL A 75 6.10 6.34 -8.64
C VAL A 75 6.78 7.67 -8.32
N GLY A 76 7.29 8.38 -9.32
CA GLY A 76 7.96 9.67 -9.13
C GLY A 76 7.06 10.75 -8.52
N ILE A 77 5.83 10.88 -9.02
CA ILE A 77 4.84 11.82 -8.48
C ILE A 77 4.45 11.43 -7.06
N SER A 78 4.20 10.15 -6.80
CA SER A 78 3.86 9.65 -5.46
C SER A 78 4.97 9.91 -4.45
N ILE A 79 6.26 9.82 -4.84
CA ILE A 79 7.38 10.18 -3.96
C ILE A 79 7.31 11.66 -3.58
N ILE A 80 7.16 12.57 -4.55
CA ILE A 80 7.18 14.02 -4.30
C ILE A 80 5.97 14.45 -3.47
N VAL A 81 4.78 13.99 -3.86
CA VAL A 81 3.50 14.33 -3.21
C VAL A 81 3.36 13.63 -1.86
N GLY A 82 3.79 12.37 -1.75
CA GLY A 82 3.82 11.63 -0.49
C GLY A 82 4.79 12.25 0.51
N TRP A 83 5.99 12.59 0.07
CA TRP A 83 7.02 13.18 0.93
C TRP A 83 6.58 14.51 1.54
N GLY A 84 6.07 15.45 0.73
CA GLY A 84 5.61 16.72 1.28
C GLY A 84 4.30 16.59 2.09
N TYR A 85 3.48 15.56 1.85
CA TYR A 85 2.34 15.24 2.71
C TYR A 85 2.80 14.79 4.09
N ILE A 86 3.77 13.87 4.15
CA ILE A 86 4.38 13.40 5.40
C ILE A 86 4.98 14.58 6.16
N ILE A 87 5.77 15.43 5.49
CA ILE A 87 6.32 16.66 6.11
C ILE A 87 5.20 17.53 6.68
N GLY A 88 4.14 17.78 5.91
CA GLY A 88 3.02 18.61 6.34
C GLY A 88 2.32 18.04 7.58
N ILE A 89 2.19 16.72 7.69
CA ILE A 89 1.65 16.04 8.87
C ILE A 89 2.62 16.16 10.04
N THR A 90 3.91 15.88 9.86
CA THR A 90 4.90 15.92 10.95
C THR A 90 5.00 17.32 11.56
N TYR A 91 4.81 18.38 10.78
CA TYR A 91 4.71 19.74 11.30
C TYR A 91 3.46 20.00 12.14
N ALA A 92 2.38 19.25 11.93
CA ALA A 92 1.14 19.35 12.70
C ALA A 92 1.07 18.41 13.91
N VAL A 93 2.06 17.52 14.07
CA VAL A 93 2.20 16.66 15.26
C VAL A 93 2.73 17.50 16.42
N THR A 94 1.86 17.82 17.38
CA THR A 94 2.22 18.59 18.58
C THR A 94 2.43 17.71 19.81
N ASP A 95 1.66 16.64 19.96
CA ASP A 95 1.71 15.73 21.12
C ASP A 95 1.52 14.26 20.69
N ILE A 96 2.63 13.51 20.58
CA ILE A 96 2.62 12.11 20.14
C ILE A 96 1.82 11.20 21.11
N PRO A 97 2.06 11.23 22.44
CA PRO A 97 1.25 10.47 23.39
C PRO A 97 -0.26 10.68 23.26
N SER A 98 -0.70 11.93 23.10
CA SER A 98 -2.13 12.24 22.94
C SER A 98 -2.70 11.68 21.63
N LEU A 99 -1.94 11.78 20.53
CA LEU A 99 -2.35 11.30 19.20
C LEU A 99 -2.46 9.77 19.11
N LEU A 100 -1.62 9.04 19.85
CA LEU A 100 -1.60 7.58 19.85
C LEU A 100 -2.48 6.95 20.95
N SER A 101 -3.05 7.77 21.84
CA SER A 101 -3.92 7.28 22.91
C SER A 101 -5.23 6.71 22.37
N GLU A 102 -5.56 5.47 22.72
CA GLU A 102 -6.84 4.85 22.37
C GLU A 102 -8.05 5.57 22.99
N ASN A 103 -7.83 6.40 24.01
CA ASN A 103 -8.87 7.15 24.70
C ASN A 103 -9.16 8.52 24.07
N ASN A 104 -8.48 8.88 22.96
CA ASN A 104 -8.74 10.15 22.27
C ASN A 104 -10.01 10.10 21.41
N ASP A 105 -10.44 11.27 20.91
CA ASP A 105 -11.67 11.43 20.11
C ASP A 105 -11.65 10.55 18.84
N ALA A 106 -10.46 10.23 18.32
CA ALA A 106 -10.25 9.35 17.18
C ALA A 106 -9.85 7.91 17.53
N GLY A 107 -9.97 7.46 18.78
CA GLY A 107 -9.68 6.07 19.18
C GLY A 107 -8.27 5.56 18.83
N GLY A 108 -7.26 6.41 18.90
CA GLY A 108 -5.86 6.07 18.57
C GLY A 108 -5.49 6.20 17.08
N TYR A 109 -6.43 6.60 16.21
CA TYR A 109 -6.12 6.89 14.80
C TYR A 109 -5.44 8.27 14.66
N ALA A 110 -4.11 8.29 14.82
CA ALA A 110 -3.32 9.53 14.86
C ALA A 110 -3.60 10.52 13.72
N ILE A 111 -3.73 10.06 12.47
CA ILE A 111 -4.00 10.96 11.34
C ILE A 111 -5.38 11.62 11.49
N ALA A 112 -6.41 10.84 11.88
CA ALA A 112 -7.76 11.36 12.07
C ALA A 112 -7.79 12.39 13.22
N GLU A 113 -7.09 12.11 14.31
CA GLU A 113 -6.95 13.03 15.44
C GLU A 113 -6.25 14.33 15.02
N ILE A 114 -5.15 14.26 14.24
CA ILE A 114 -4.46 15.46 13.73
C ILE A 114 -5.42 16.32 12.89
N PHE A 115 -6.20 15.72 11.99
CA PHE A 115 -7.18 16.46 11.20
C PHE A 115 -8.25 17.12 12.09
N TYR A 116 -8.74 16.41 13.10
CA TYR A 116 -9.74 16.94 14.01
C TYR A 116 -9.19 18.09 14.86
N GLN A 117 -8.02 17.89 15.50
CA GLN A 117 -7.37 18.86 16.38
C GLN A 117 -6.92 20.12 15.64
N ALA A 118 -6.35 19.98 14.43
CA ALA A 118 -5.91 21.13 13.64
C ALA A 118 -7.08 22.10 13.37
N PHE A 119 -8.24 21.57 13.00
CA PHE A 119 -9.43 22.39 12.77
C PHE A 119 -10.05 22.92 14.07
N LYS A 120 -10.11 22.09 15.12
CA LYS A 120 -10.61 22.48 16.44
C LYS A 120 -9.82 23.64 17.04
N SER A 121 -8.50 23.61 16.93
CA SER A 121 -7.62 24.68 17.43
C SER A 121 -7.78 25.99 16.63
N ARG A 122 -8.01 25.90 15.31
CA ARG A 122 -8.15 27.09 14.46
C ARG A 122 -9.54 27.73 14.52
N TYR A 123 -10.60 26.93 14.48
CA TYR A 123 -11.97 27.37 14.26
C TYR A 123 -12.91 27.08 15.43
N GLY A 124 -12.42 26.46 16.51
CA GLY A 124 -13.23 26.07 17.67
C GLY A 124 -14.11 24.83 17.44
N ASN A 125 -14.10 24.25 16.24
CA ASN A 125 -14.81 23.00 15.91
C ASN A 125 -13.98 22.10 14.99
N GLY A 126 -14.16 20.79 15.08
CA GLY A 126 -13.43 19.80 14.27
C GLY A 126 -14.16 19.37 12.99
N VAL A 127 -15.28 20.01 12.62
CA VAL A 127 -16.14 19.59 11.51
C VAL A 127 -15.39 19.58 10.19
N GLY A 128 -14.54 20.59 9.95
CA GLY A 128 -13.73 20.63 8.73
C GLY A 128 -12.70 19.49 8.63
N GLY A 129 -12.19 19.01 9.77
CA GLY A 129 -11.33 17.82 9.82
C GLY A 129 -12.09 16.55 9.41
N ILE A 130 -13.31 16.39 9.92
CA ILE A 130 -14.20 15.26 9.56
C ILE A 130 -14.55 15.28 8.07
N ILE A 131 -14.84 16.45 7.50
CA ILE A 131 -15.10 16.59 6.05
C ILE A 131 -13.87 16.15 5.24
N CYS A 132 -12.66 16.54 5.65
CA CYS A 132 -11.43 16.10 4.99
C CYS A 132 -11.25 14.58 5.03
N LEU A 133 -11.57 13.95 6.17
CA LEU A 133 -11.56 12.49 6.29
C LEU A 133 -12.61 11.83 5.37
N GLY A 134 -13.78 12.46 5.20
CA GLY A 134 -14.79 12.03 4.24
C GLY A 134 -14.28 12.03 2.79
N ILE A 135 -13.52 13.05 2.38
CA ILE A 135 -12.88 13.10 1.05
C ILE A 135 -11.89 11.94 0.89
N ILE A 136 -11.10 11.66 1.93
CA ILE A 136 -10.15 10.52 1.92
C ILE A 136 -10.90 9.20 1.79
N ALA A 137 -12.01 9.02 2.51
CA ALA A 137 -12.84 7.81 2.42
C ALA A 137 -13.38 7.59 0.99
N VAL A 138 -13.85 8.66 0.34
CA VAL A 138 -14.30 8.61 -1.06
C VAL A 138 -13.14 8.25 -2.01
N ALA A 139 -11.94 8.81 -1.80
CA ALA A 139 -10.77 8.47 -2.60
C ALA A 139 -10.37 6.99 -2.45
N ILE A 140 -10.41 6.45 -1.23
CA ILE A 140 -10.16 5.02 -0.97
C ILE A 140 -11.23 4.14 -1.66
N PHE A 141 -12.49 4.56 -1.67
CA PHE A 141 -13.56 3.85 -2.38
C PHE A 141 -13.28 3.77 -3.88
N PHE A 142 -12.88 4.88 -4.52
CA PHE A 142 -12.46 4.88 -5.93
C PHE A 142 -11.24 3.99 -6.20
N CYS A 143 -10.27 3.98 -5.28
CA CYS A 143 -9.12 3.08 -5.35
C CYS A 143 -9.58 1.61 -5.34
N GLY A 144 -10.44 1.23 -4.40
CA GLY A 144 -10.99 -0.13 -4.32
C GLY A 144 -11.73 -0.54 -5.60
N MET A 145 -12.56 0.35 -6.17
CA MET A 145 -13.23 0.07 -7.45
C MET A 145 -12.24 -0.16 -8.60
N SER A 146 -11.15 0.62 -8.66
CA SER A 146 -10.10 0.43 -9.67
C SER A 146 -9.39 -0.91 -9.51
N THR A 147 -9.06 -1.31 -8.27
CA THR A 147 -8.44 -2.60 -7.98
C THR A 147 -9.34 -3.77 -8.35
N VAL A 148 -10.64 -3.73 -8.02
CA VAL A 148 -11.60 -4.77 -8.42
C VAL A 148 -11.70 -4.88 -9.94
N THR A 149 -11.69 -3.75 -10.64
CA THR A 149 -11.71 -3.73 -12.10
C THR A 149 -10.46 -4.41 -12.67
N SER A 150 -9.27 -4.06 -12.16
CA SER A 150 -8.01 -4.66 -12.58
C SER A 150 -7.97 -6.17 -12.29
N ASN A 151 -8.37 -6.59 -11.09
CA ASN A 151 -8.36 -7.98 -10.68
C ASN A 151 -9.30 -8.85 -11.54
N SER A 152 -10.49 -8.36 -11.84
CA SER A 152 -11.46 -9.09 -12.66
C SER A 152 -10.97 -9.31 -14.11
N ARG A 153 -10.24 -8.34 -14.69
CA ARG A 153 -9.61 -8.46 -16.01
C ARG A 153 -8.49 -9.50 -16.01
N MET A 154 -7.66 -9.49 -14.97
CA MET A 154 -6.60 -10.50 -14.81
C MET A 154 -7.18 -11.90 -14.64
N ALA A 155 -8.20 -12.06 -13.78
CA ALA A 155 -8.90 -13.33 -13.58
C ALA A 155 -9.58 -13.83 -14.87
N TYR A 156 -10.17 -12.92 -15.65
CA TYR A 156 -10.71 -13.24 -16.98
C TYR A 156 -9.63 -13.74 -17.94
N ALA A 157 -8.49 -13.04 -18.04
CA ALA A 157 -7.39 -13.43 -18.92
C ALA A 157 -6.84 -14.81 -18.57
N PHE A 158 -6.57 -15.08 -17.29
CA PHE A 158 -6.14 -16.41 -16.84
C PHE A 158 -7.18 -17.50 -17.09
N SER A 159 -8.46 -17.17 -16.93
CA SER A 159 -9.55 -18.13 -17.17
C SER A 159 -9.73 -18.44 -18.66
N ARG A 160 -9.52 -17.46 -19.54
CA ARG A 160 -9.50 -17.67 -21.00
C ARG A 160 -8.40 -18.66 -21.40
N ASP A 161 -7.26 -18.61 -20.74
CA ASP A 161 -6.13 -19.49 -20.98
C ASP A 161 -6.26 -20.85 -20.25
N GLY A 162 -7.40 -21.10 -19.59
CA GLY A 162 -7.69 -22.36 -18.90
C GLY A 162 -6.95 -22.56 -17.58
N ALA A 163 -6.28 -21.53 -17.05
CA ALA A 163 -5.41 -21.62 -15.87
C ALA A 163 -6.16 -21.52 -14.53
N MET A 164 -7.49 -21.37 -14.53
CA MET A 164 -8.32 -21.26 -13.32
C MET A 164 -9.29 -22.43 -13.18
N PRO A 165 -9.57 -22.92 -11.95
CA PRO A 165 -10.64 -23.88 -11.72
C PRO A 165 -11.98 -23.26 -12.12
N PHE A 166 -12.86 -24.03 -12.77
CA PHE A 166 -14.12 -23.51 -13.34
C PHE A 166 -13.92 -22.36 -14.34
N SER A 167 -12.79 -22.34 -15.06
CA SER A 167 -12.46 -21.37 -16.12
C SER A 167 -13.64 -21.04 -17.04
N TYR A 168 -14.50 -22.03 -17.35
CA TYR A 168 -15.69 -21.86 -18.18
C TYR A 168 -16.69 -20.81 -17.67
N LEU A 169 -16.71 -20.53 -16.36
CA LEU A 169 -17.60 -19.58 -15.72
C LEU A 169 -17.00 -18.16 -15.73
N TRP A 170 -15.72 -18.06 -15.40
CA TRP A 170 -15.03 -16.79 -15.19
C TRP A 170 -14.68 -16.05 -16.49
N HIS A 171 -14.49 -16.78 -17.60
CA HIS A 171 -14.23 -16.17 -18.91
C HIS A 171 -15.51 -15.68 -19.62
N LYS A 172 -16.70 -15.79 -19.00
CA LYS A 172 -17.93 -15.27 -19.60
C LYS A 172 -18.02 -13.75 -19.42
N VAL A 173 -18.09 -13.02 -20.53
CA VAL A 173 -18.32 -11.57 -20.56
C VAL A 173 -19.78 -11.25 -20.86
N ASN A 174 -20.24 -10.09 -20.39
CA ASN A 174 -21.57 -9.55 -20.70
C ASN A 174 -21.55 -8.79 -22.04
N LYS A 175 -22.67 -8.13 -22.39
CA LYS A 175 -22.80 -7.30 -23.61
C LYS A 175 -21.89 -6.06 -23.65
N GLN A 176 -21.24 -5.72 -22.54
CA GLN A 176 -20.36 -4.56 -22.38
C GLN A 176 -18.89 -5.01 -22.22
N ASP A 177 -18.58 -6.26 -22.57
CA ASP A 177 -17.26 -6.88 -22.45
C ASP A 177 -16.71 -6.93 -21.01
N VAL A 178 -17.61 -6.92 -20.02
CA VAL A 178 -17.25 -7.02 -18.59
C VAL A 178 -17.41 -8.46 -18.09
N PRO A 179 -16.37 -9.06 -17.48
CA PRO A 179 -16.43 -10.39 -16.90
C PRO A 179 -17.13 -10.38 -15.52
N ILE A 180 -18.47 -10.26 -15.51
CA ILE A 180 -19.27 -10.09 -14.28
C ILE A 180 -19.00 -11.18 -13.22
N TYR A 181 -18.86 -12.44 -13.63
CA TYR A 181 -18.59 -13.53 -12.68
C TYR A 181 -17.23 -13.39 -12.00
N ALA A 182 -16.20 -12.92 -12.73
CA ALA A 182 -14.88 -12.65 -12.17
C ALA A 182 -14.92 -11.43 -11.22
N VAL A 183 -15.76 -10.42 -11.51
CA VAL A 183 -16.00 -9.29 -10.60
C VAL A 183 -16.60 -9.77 -9.28
N TRP A 184 -17.68 -10.56 -9.34
CA TRP A 184 -18.31 -11.10 -8.13
C TRP A 184 -17.40 -12.02 -7.34
N LEU A 185 -16.61 -12.86 -8.01
CA LEU A 185 -15.57 -13.66 -7.35
C LEU A 185 -14.60 -12.77 -6.54
N SER A 186 -14.10 -11.70 -7.18
CA SER A 186 -13.18 -10.74 -6.55
C SER A 186 -13.82 -10.06 -5.34
N VAL A 187 -15.07 -9.60 -5.47
CA VAL A 187 -15.80 -8.93 -4.40
C VAL A 187 -16.10 -9.88 -3.25
N SER A 188 -16.53 -11.12 -3.53
CA SER A 188 -16.83 -12.12 -2.53
C SER A 188 -15.58 -12.51 -1.73
N ILE A 189 -14.44 -12.72 -2.39
CA ILE A 189 -13.17 -13.03 -1.69
C ILE A 189 -12.76 -11.85 -0.81
N SER A 190 -12.76 -10.62 -1.34
CA SER A 190 -12.44 -9.42 -0.58
C SER A 190 -13.38 -9.21 0.61
N PHE A 191 -14.67 -9.50 0.45
CA PHE A 191 -15.66 -9.44 1.53
C PHE A 191 -15.38 -10.48 2.62
N CYS A 192 -15.08 -11.72 2.25
CA CYS A 192 -14.68 -12.77 3.19
C CYS A 192 -13.39 -12.39 3.95
N MET A 193 -12.41 -11.81 3.27
CA MET A 193 -11.20 -11.30 3.92
C MET A 193 -11.53 -10.15 4.88
N ALA A 194 -12.40 -9.22 4.49
CA ALA A 194 -12.82 -8.11 5.35
C ALA A 194 -13.58 -8.58 6.60
N LEU A 195 -14.37 -9.66 6.51
CA LEU A 195 -15.09 -10.24 7.66
C LEU A 195 -14.17 -10.67 8.80
N THR A 196 -12.90 -11.00 8.52
CA THR A 196 -11.93 -11.35 9.56
C THR A 196 -11.73 -10.22 10.57
N SER A 197 -11.91 -8.97 10.15
CA SER A 197 -11.83 -7.79 11.03
C SER A 197 -12.89 -7.77 12.14
N LEU A 198 -14.05 -8.41 11.95
CA LEU A 198 -15.09 -8.50 12.99
C LEU A 198 -14.70 -9.43 14.13
N GLY A 199 -13.87 -10.44 13.86
CA GLY A 199 -13.46 -11.43 14.85
C GLY A 199 -12.12 -11.10 15.51
N SER A 200 -11.13 -10.67 14.73
CA SER A 200 -9.80 -10.35 15.23
C SER A 200 -9.10 -9.34 14.34
N LEU A 201 -8.74 -8.18 14.90
CA LEU A 201 -7.93 -7.19 14.21
C LEU A 201 -6.55 -7.74 13.83
N VAL A 202 -6.00 -8.65 14.65
CA VAL A 202 -4.70 -9.31 14.41
C VAL A 202 -4.76 -10.18 13.16
N ALA A 203 -5.82 -10.98 13.03
CA ALA A 203 -6.03 -11.81 11.85
C ALA A 203 -6.20 -10.97 10.59
N PHE A 204 -6.93 -9.86 10.68
CA PHE A 204 -7.08 -8.91 9.58
C PHE A 204 -5.74 -8.28 9.16
N GLN A 205 -4.94 -7.80 10.12
CA GLN A 205 -3.62 -7.22 9.84
C GLN A 205 -2.63 -8.25 9.24
N ALA A 206 -2.70 -9.51 9.70
CA ALA A 206 -1.92 -10.59 9.12
C ALA A 206 -2.32 -10.86 7.65
N MET A 207 -3.62 -10.92 7.36
CA MET A 207 -4.15 -11.07 5.99
C MET A 207 -3.72 -9.92 5.07
N VAL A 208 -3.77 -8.69 5.58
CA VAL A 208 -3.31 -7.51 4.85
C VAL A 208 -1.80 -7.61 4.55
N SER A 209 -0.99 -8.02 5.53
CA SER A 209 0.45 -8.19 5.35
C SER A 209 0.79 -9.28 4.34
N ILE A 210 0.07 -10.41 4.36
CA ILE A 210 0.20 -11.49 3.38
C ILE A 210 -0.12 -10.98 1.97
N ALA A 211 -1.25 -10.27 1.80
CA ALA A 211 -1.65 -9.73 0.49
C ALA A 211 -0.57 -8.79 -0.10
N VAL A 212 0.09 -8.00 0.74
CA VAL A 212 1.19 -7.12 0.32
C VAL A 212 2.42 -7.92 -0.08
N ILE A 213 2.82 -8.90 0.72
CA ILE A 213 3.97 -9.77 0.40
C ILE A 213 3.71 -10.51 -0.92
N ASP A 214 2.55 -11.13 -1.08
CA ASP A 214 2.18 -11.90 -2.26
C ASP A 214 2.21 -11.04 -3.52
N LEU A 215 1.70 -9.81 -3.44
CA LEU A 215 1.77 -8.84 -4.52
C LEU A 215 3.23 -8.55 -4.92
N TYR A 216 4.10 -8.30 -3.96
CA TYR A 216 5.51 -8.02 -4.25
C TYR A 216 6.27 -9.24 -4.77
N ILE A 217 5.96 -10.44 -4.29
CA ILE A 217 6.50 -11.69 -4.84
C ILE A 217 6.04 -11.85 -6.30
N ALA A 218 4.77 -11.59 -6.59
CA ALA A 218 4.23 -11.61 -7.95
C ALA A 218 4.94 -10.62 -8.88
N TYR A 219 5.37 -9.45 -8.37
CA TYR A 219 6.23 -8.52 -9.12
C TYR A 219 7.67 -9.00 -9.27
N ALA A 220 8.24 -9.63 -8.25
CA ALA A 220 9.63 -10.09 -8.25
C ALA A 220 9.85 -11.29 -9.19
N LEU A 221 8.89 -12.21 -9.28
CA LEU A 221 8.99 -13.42 -10.11
C LEU A 221 9.36 -13.15 -11.58
N PRO A 222 8.61 -12.31 -12.34
CA PRO A 222 8.97 -12.02 -13.73
C PRO A 222 10.31 -11.27 -13.84
N ILE A 223 10.65 -10.42 -12.86
CA ILE A 223 11.95 -9.74 -12.82
C ILE A 223 13.08 -10.75 -12.62
N PHE A 224 12.89 -11.69 -11.69
CA PHE A 224 13.84 -12.76 -11.39
C PHE A 224 14.08 -13.65 -12.61
N PHE A 225 13.01 -14.10 -13.28
CA PHE A 225 13.15 -14.89 -14.51
C PHE A 225 13.80 -14.10 -15.64
N ARG A 226 13.54 -12.80 -15.73
CA ARG A 226 14.21 -11.92 -16.71
C ARG A 226 15.72 -11.82 -16.48
N VAL A 227 16.18 -11.72 -15.22
CA VAL A 227 17.62 -11.58 -14.92
C VAL A 227 18.38 -12.90 -14.91
N THR A 228 17.68 -14.03 -14.74
CA THR A 228 18.26 -15.37 -14.68
C THR A 228 18.10 -16.13 -16.01
N LEU A 229 16.91 -16.70 -16.26
CA LEU A 229 16.64 -17.62 -17.38
C LEU A 229 16.54 -16.91 -18.73
N ALA A 230 15.81 -15.80 -18.80
CA ALA A 230 15.54 -15.13 -20.06
C ALA A 230 16.60 -14.07 -20.43
N ARG A 231 17.72 -13.99 -19.69
CA ARG A 231 18.73 -12.94 -19.89
C ARG A 231 19.25 -12.84 -21.32
N LYS A 232 19.38 -13.98 -22.00
CA LYS A 232 19.91 -14.07 -23.38
C LYS A 232 18.82 -14.11 -24.46
N SER A 233 17.60 -14.50 -24.11
CA SER A 233 16.47 -14.65 -25.04
C SER A 233 15.52 -13.45 -25.05
N PHE A 234 15.61 -12.56 -24.07
CA PHE A 234 14.72 -11.41 -23.94
C PHE A 234 14.93 -10.39 -25.05
N VAL A 235 13.90 -10.16 -25.86
CA VAL A 235 13.86 -9.12 -26.87
C VAL A 235 13.49 -7.78 -26.22
N GLN A 236 14.33 -6.78 -26.40
CA GLN A 236 14.12 -5.47 -25.78
C GLN A 236 13.01 -4.70 -26.49
N GLY A 237 12.09 -4.15 -25.70
CA GLY A 237 11.08 -3.21 -26.18
C GLY A 237 11.66 -1.82 -26.47
N PRO A 238 10.85 -0.92 -27.06
CA PRO A 238 11.26 0.44 -27.41
C PRO A 238 11.59 1.29 -26.18
N PHE A 239 11.05 0.94 -25.01
CA PHE A 239 11.54 1.42 -23.72
C PHE A 239 12.44 0.35 -23.08
N ASN A 240 13.72 0.68 -22.89
CA ASN A 240 14.67 -0.22 -22.24
C ASN A 240 15.66 0.55 -21.36
N LEU A 241 16.13 -0.12 -20.31
CA LEU A 241 17.16 0.39 -19.40
C LEU A 241 18.58 -0.04 -19.83
N GLY A 242 18.70 -0.66 -21.01
CA GLY A 242 19.93 -1.27 -21.51
C GLY A 242 20.62 -2.16 -20.47
N ARG A 243 21.92 -1.93 -20.27
CA ARG A 243 22.77 -2.68 -19.32
C ARG A 243 22.34 -2.56 -17.86
N TYR A 244 21.68 -1.46 -17.49
CA TYR A 244 21.24 -1.22 -16.11
C TYR A 244 20.03 -2.07 -15.73
N GLY A 245 19.29 -2.63 -16.71
CA GLY A 245 18.12 -3.47 -16.45
C GLY A 245 18.42 -4.72 -15.62
N ILE A 246 19.61 -5.30 -15.75
CA ILE A 246 20.03 -6.47 -14.95
C ILE A 246 20.33 -6.05 -13.51
N ILE A 247 21.05 -4.94 -13.33
CA ILE A 247 21.44 -4.44 -12.00
C ILE A 247 20.19 -4.04 -11.23
N VAL A 248 19.31 -3.25 -11.84
CA VAL A 248 18.04 -2.83 -11.24
C VAL A 248 17.16 -4.04 -10.95
N GLY A 249 17.16 -5.06 -11.82
CA GLY A 249 16.41 -6.30 -11.58
C GLY A 249 16.88 -7.07 -10.34
N TRP A 250 18.20 -7.22 -10.14
CA TRP A 250 18.72 -7.84 -8.92
C TRP A 250 18.44 -7.03 -7.67
N ILE A 251 18.59 -5.70 -7.73
CA ILE A 251 18.24 -4.80 -6.62
C ILE A 251 16.77 -4.98 -6.25
N ALA A 252 15.87 -5.02 -7.24
CA ALA A 252 14.44 -5.21 -7.01
C ALA A 252 14.13 -6.56 -6.34
N VAL A 253 14.72 -7.67 -6.81
CA VAL A 253 14.51 -8.99 -6.21
C VAL A 253 15.04 -9.05 -4.77
N ILE A 254 16.24 -8.54 -4.53
CA ILE A 254 16.83 -8.50 -3.17
C ILE A 254 15.96 -7.63 -2.25
N TRP A 255 15.49 -6.49 -2.74
CA TRP A 255 14.60 -5.61 -1.99
C TRP A 255 13.30 -6.32 -1.61
N VAL A 256 12.68 -7.06 -2.54
CA VAL A 256 11.48 -7.85 -2.26
C VAL A 256 11.73 -8.91 -1.19
N VAL A 257 12.88 -9.59 -1.22
CA VAL A 257 13.25 -10.55 -0.16
C VAL A 257 13.37 -9.85 1.19
N ILE A 258 14.02 -8.68 1.25
CA ILE A 258 14.19 -7.91 2.49
C ILE A 258 12.83 -7.50 3.05
N ILE A 259 11.93 -6.91 2.24
CA ILE A 259 10.61 -6.49 2.74
C ILE A 259 9.77 -7.69 3.17
N SER A 260 9.83 -8.84 2.49
CA SER A 260 9.09 -10.04 2.88
C SER A 260 9.51 -10.52 4.26
N ILE A 261 10.80 -10.45 4.57
CA ILE A 261 11.32 -10.71 5.92
C ILE A 261 10.79 -9.66 6.89
N LEU A 262 10.88 -8.36 6.58
CA LEU A 262 10.43 -7.30 7.49
C LEU A 262 8.93 -7.38 7.81
N PHE A 263 8.07 -7.65 6.81
CA PHE A 263 6.64 -7.88 7.01
C PHE A 263 6.33 -9.16 7.79
N SER A 264 7.30 -10.07 7.91
CA SER A 264 7.20 -11.30 8.71
C SER A 264 7.63 -11.10 10.16
N LEU A 265 8.27 -9.98 10.50
CA LEU A 265 8.77 -9.73 11.85
C LEU A 265 7.68 -9.17 12.79
N PRO A 266 7.81 -9.34 14.12
CA PRO A 266 6.82 -8.88 15.10
C PRO A 266 6.78 -7.35 15.23
N VAL A 267 5.61 -6.75 15.05
CA VAL A 267 5.42 -5.28 15.17
C VAL A 267 5.12 -4.82 16.59
N ALA A 268 4.92 -5.74 17.54
CA ALA A 268 4.71 -5.45 18.95
C ALA A 268 5.22 -6.56 19.88
N TYR A 269 5.57 -6.17 21.12
CA TYR A 269 6.02 -7.00 22.22
C TYR A 269 5.27 -6.63 23.52
N PRO A 270 5.00 -7.60 24.41
CA PRO A 270 5.33 -9.03 24.31
C PRO A 270 4.54 -9.76 23.22
N ILE A 271 5.12 -10.81 22.65
CA ILE A 271 4.47 -11.65 21.63
C ILE A 271 3.46 -12.56 22.34
N THR A 272 2.18 -12.31 22.11
CA THR A 272 1.03 -13.09 22.58
C THR A 272 0.21 -13.55 21.37
N ILE A 273 -0.82 -14.37 21.60
CA ILE A 273 -1.77 -14.75 20.55
C ILE A 273 -2.44 -13.50 19.91
N GLU A 274 -2.52 -12.41 20.67
CA GLU A 274 -3.14 -11.15 20.25
C GLU A 274 -2.15 -10.16 19.61
N THR A 275 -0.85 -10.46 19.57
CA THR A 275 0.17 -9.58 18.97
C THR A 275 1.10 -10.29 17.99
N LEU A 276 1.01 -11.62 17.91
CA LEU A 276 1.79 -12.42 16.99
C LEU A 276 1.46 -12.04 15.54
N ASN A 277 2.51 -11.75 14.78
CA ASN A 277 2.40 -11.64 13.34
C ASN A 277 2.26 -13.06 12.75
N TYR A 278 1.05 -13.40 12.29
CA TYR A 278 0.73 -14.71 11.70
C TYR A 278 1.17 -14.86 10.23
N THR A 279 1.67 -13.79 9.61
CA THR A 279 2.11 -13.81 8.21
C THR A 279 3.14 -14.90 7.87
N PRO A 280 4.19 -15.15 8.68
CA PRO A 280 5.15 -16.23 8.39
C PRO A 280 4.49 -17.61 8.42
N VAL A 281 3.59 -17.84 9.38
CA VAL A 281 2.89 -19.13 9.54
C VAL A 281 1.96 -19.41 8.37
N ALA A 282 1.31 -18.37 7.84
CA ALA A 282 0.44 -18.49 6.69
C ALA A 282 1.20 -18.68 5.37
N LEU A 283 2.41 -18.13 5.26
CA LEU A 283 3.27 -18.26 4.09
C LEU A 283 4.06 -19.58 4.05
N GLY A 284 4.35 -20.19 5.20
CA GLY A 284 5.01 -21.50 5.34
C GLY A 284 6.34 -21.45 6.08
#